data_AF-A0A5F9DDP2-F1
#
_entry.id   AF-A0A5F9DDP2-F1
#
_cell.length_a   1.000
_cell.length_b   1.000
_cell.length_c   1.000
_cell.angle_alpha   90.00
_cell.angle_beta   90.00
_cell.angle_gamma   90.00
#
_symmetry.space_group_name_H-M   'P 1'
#
loop_
_entity.id
_entity.type
_entity.pdbx_description
1 polymer ?
#
loop_
_entity_poly.entity_id
_entity_poly.type
_entity_poly.pdbx_seq_one_letter_code
_entity_poly.pdbx_strand_id
1 'polypeptide(L)'
;MAAAAGALLGLGRLWRLLLFLSQFCVLSGGETTEIPPYVTKCPSNGLCSRLPADCIDCATNFSCVYGKPATFDCAVKPSVTCVDRELRAQESFVINMTCRFCWQLPETDYECTSSTSCMAVSCPRQRYAANCTVRDHIHCLGNRTFPKMLYCNWTGGYKWSTALAL
;
A
#
# COMPACT_ATOMS: atom_id res chain seq x y z
N MET A 1 23.63 56.97 -48.61
CA MET A 1 22.58 56.02 -48.99
C MET A 1 22.23 55.19 -47.77
N ALA A 2 20.93 55.18 -47.41
CA ALA A 2 20.19 54.16 -46.67
C ALA A 2 20.70 53.74 -45.27
N ALA A 3 19.98 54.10 -44.19
CA ALA A 3 18.95 53.26 -43.54
C ALA A 3 19.55 52.56 -42.29
N ALA A 4 18.90 52.36 -41.16
CA ALA A 4 17.51 52.50 -40.80
C ALA A 4 17.44 52.84 -39.30
N ALA A 5 16.81 53.95 -38.97
CA ALA A 5 16.20 54.14 -37.67
C ALA A 5 14.97 53.22 -37.61
N GLY A 6 14.94 52.24 -36.70
CA GLY A 6 13.77 51.36 -36.59
C GLY A 6 13.88 50.12 -35.71
N ALA A 7 15.01 49.82 -35.09
CA ALA A 7 15.20 48.54 -34.39
C ALA A 7 15.17 48.61 -32.85
N LEU A 8 14.76 49.73 -32.24
CA LEU A 8 14.83 49.92 -30.77
C LEU A 8 13.50 49.74 -30.01
N LEU A 9 12.37 49.58 -30.70
CA LEU A 9 11.05 49.48 -30.04
C LEU A 9 10.48 48.05 -29.93
N GLY A 10 11.11 47.04 -30.56
CA GLY A 10 10.65 45.64 -30.51
C GLY A 10 11.22 44.81 -29.36
N LEU A 11 12.47 45.09 -28.95
CA LEU A 11 13.20 44.30 -27.95
C LEU A 11 12.67 44.49 -26.51
N GLY A 12 12.13 45.67 -26.19
CA GLY A 12 11.59 45.96 -24.85
C GLY A 12 10.27 45.25 -24.52
N ARG A 13 9.44 44.97 -25.53
CA ARG A 13 8.17 44.23 -25.35
C ARG A 13 8.40 42.72 -25.19
N LEU A 14 9.35 42.15 -25.93
CA LEU A 14 9.74 40.74 -25.77
C LEU A 14 10.37 40.49 -24.39
N TRP A 15 11.21 41.40 -23.90
CA TRP A 15 11.85 41.27 -22.58
C TRP A 15 10.84 41.31 -21.44
N ARG A 16 9.82 42.19 -21.51
CA ARG A 16 8.74 42.22 -20.52
C ARG A 16 7.92 40.93 -20.54
N LEU A 17 7.58 40.40 -21.72
CA LEU A 17 6.85 39.13 -21.83
C LEU A 17 7.66 37.93 -21.29
N LEU A 18 8.97 37.89 -21.56
CA LEU A 18 9.87 36.86 -21.02
C LEU A 18 10.01 36.93 -19.49
N LEU A 19 10.07 38.14 -18.91
CA LEU A 19 10.08 38.31 -17.46
C LEU A 19 8.73 37.93 -16.82
N PHE A 20 7.60 38.26 -17.46
CA PHE A 20 6.28 37.85 -16.98
C PHE A 20 6.09 36.32 -17.06
N LEU A 21 6.52 35.66 -18.14
CA LEU A 21 6.47 34.20 -18.26
C LEU A 21 7.37 33.49 -17.23
N SER A 22 8.53 34.06 -16.89
CA SER A 22 9.37 33.58 -15.79
C SER A 22 8.68 33.67 -14.43
N GLN A 23 8.00 34.78 -14.13
CA GLN A 23 7.24 34.94 -12.89
C GLN A 23 6.03 34.01 -12.75
N PHE A 24 5.37 33.68 -13.87
CA PHE A 24 4.29 32.69 -13.86
C PHE A 24 4.80 31.26 -13.61
N CYS A 25 6.00 30.89 -14.09
CA CYS A 25 6.59 29.58 -13.78
C CYS A 25 6.97 29.40 -12.30
N VAL A 26 7.30 30.48 -11.58
CA VAL A 26 7.62 30.42 -10.15
C VAL A 26 6.36 30.25 -9.29
N LEU A 27 5.21 30.76 -9.73
CA LEU A 27 3.93 30.65 -9.00
C LEU A 27 3.14 29.37 -9.31
N SER A 28 3.52 28.62 -10.34
CA SER A 28 2.93 27.30 -10.66
C SER A 28 3.65 26.14 -9.96
N GLY A 29 4.51 26.43 -8.99
CA GLY A 29 4.94 25.48 -7.96
C GLY A 29 3.76 25.14 -7.06
N GLY A 30 2.77 24.44 -7.62
CA GLY A 30 1.78 23.73 -6.85
C GLY A 30 2.54 22.72 -6.01
N GLU A 31 2.78 23.09 -4.75
CA GLU A 31 3.03 22.15 -3.69
C GLU A 31 1.73 21.35 -3.54
N THR A 32 1.53 20.39 -4.45
CA THR A 32 0.64 19.28 -4.19
C THR A 32 1.24 18.63 -2.98
N THR A 33 0.70 18.97 -1.81
CA THR A 33 0.73 18.10 -0.64
C THR A 33 0.04 16.82 -1.09
N GLU A 34 0.80 15.96 -1.76
CA GLU A 34 0.36 14.65 -2.22
C GLU A 34 0.10 13.86 -0.95
N ILE A 35 -1.15 13.93 -0.47
CA ILE A 35 -1.62 13.11 0.65
C ILE A 35 -1.38 11.67 0.23
N PRO A 36 -0.46 10.95 0.89
CA PRO A 36 -0.09 9.64 0.41
C PRO A 36 -1.31 8.69 0.46
N PRO A 37 -1.42 7.75 -0.48
CA PRO A 37 -2.57 6.85 -0.58
C PRO A 37 -2.77 5.94 0.65
N TYR A 38 -1.81 5.89 1.58
CA TYR A 38 -1.95 5.18 2.85
C TYR A 38 -2.82 5.94 3.87
N VAL A 39 -2.91 7.27 3.80
CA VAL A 39 -3.59 8.10 4.81
C VAL A 39 -5.09 7.82 4.86
N THR A 40 -5.71 7.51 3.72
CA THR A 40 -7.16 7.22 3.63
C THR A 40 -7.57 5.91 4.30
N LYS A 41 -6.62 5.00 4.53
CA LYS A 41 -6.87 3.71 5.20
C LYS A 41 -6.62 3.77 6.71
N CYS A 42 -6.04 4.86 7.19
CA CYS A 42 -5.65 5.01 8.59
C CYS A 42 -6.77 5.66 9.40
N PRO A 43 -7.21 5.07 10.53
CA PRO A 43 -8.15 5.73 11.43
C PRO A 43 -7.46 6.91 12.13
N SER A 44 -8.09 8.08 12.10
CA SER A 44 -7.61 9.27 12.83
C SER A 44 -8.08 9.24 14.29
N ASN A 45 -7.22 9.70 15.21
CA ASN A 45 -7.50 9.84 16.65
C ASN A 45 -7.85 8.53 17.38
N GLY A 46 -7.48 7.37 16.83
CA GLY A 46 -7.58 6.07 17.52
C GLY A 46 -6.41 5.82 18.48
N LEU A 47 -6.48 4.73 19.25
CA LEU A 47 -5.36 4.28 20.08
C LEU A 47 -4.16 3.88 19.20
N CYS A 48 -2.97 4.40 19.49
CA CYS A 48 -1.75 4.05 18.75
C CYS A 48 -1.45 2.54 18.74
N SER A 49 -1.72 1.85 19.85
CA SER A 49 -1.54 0.38 19.97
C SER A 49 -2.46 -0.47 19.10
N ARG A 50 -3.50 0.11 18.49
CA ARG A 50 -4.45 -0.57 17.58
C ARG A 50 -4.34 -0.08 16.14
N LEU A 51 -3.35 0.74 15.86
CA LEU A 51 -3.14 1.29 14.53
C LEU A 51 -2.66 0.18 13.59
N PRO A 52 -3.22 0.05 12.36
CA PRO A 52 -2.85 -1.03 11.46
C PRO A 52 -1.42 -0.86 10.94
N ALA A 53 -0.82 -1.96 10.49
CA ALA A 53 0.59 -2.00 10.10
C ALA A 53 0.96 -1.02 8.97
N ASP A 54 0.03 -0.67 8.08
CA ASP A 54 0.29 0.24 6.97
C ASP A 54 0.53 1.70 7.42
N CYS A 55 0.04 2.06 8.61
CA CYS A 55 0.05 3.42 9.16
C CYS A 55 1.23 3.68 10.10
N ILE A 56 2.05 2.68 10.37
CA ILE A 56 3.20 2.73 11.28
C ILE A 56 4.42 2.15 10.61
N ASP A 57 5.60 2.65 10.98
CA ASP A 57 6.88 2.08 10.61
C ASP A 57 7.57 1.58 11.88
N CYS A 58 7.77 0.26 11.97
CA CYS A 58 8.35 -0.40 13.13
C CYS A 58 9.79 -0.84 12.87
N ALA A 59 10.66 -0.69 13.87
CA ALA A 59 11.99 -1.26 13.87
C ALA A 59 11.90 -2.79 14.11
N THR A 60 11.68 -3.56 13.05
CA THR A 60 11.53 -5.02 13.14
C THR A 60 12.87 -5.69 13.41
N ASN A 61 13.00 -6.35 14.57
CA ASN A 61 14.10 -7.24 14.88
C ASN A 61 13.73 -8.70 14.54
N PHE A 62 14.51 -9.35 13.68
CA PHE A 62 14.25 -10.74 13.25
C PHE A 62 14.85 -11.81 14.18
N SER A 63 15.56 -11.42 15.26
CA SER A 63 16.24 -12.32 16.19
C SER A 63 15.35 -12.81 17.35
N CYS A 64 14.04 -12.60 17.28
CA CYS A 64 13.10 -13.05 18.29
C CYS A 64 12.78 -14.55 18.18
N VAL A 65 12.35 -15.16 19.30
CA VAL A 65 11.95 -16.56 19.32
C VAL A 65 10.58 -16.73 18.67
N TYR A 66 10.49 -17.57 17.65
CA TYR A 66 9.25 -17.85 16.92
C TYR A 66 8.10 -18.22 17.87
N GLY A 67 6.95 -17.56 17.70
CA GLY A 67 5.73 -17.79 18.48
C GLY A 67 5.71 -17.15 19.87
N LYS A 68 6.76 -16.44 20.29
CA LYS A 68 6.78 -15.67 21.54
C LYS A 68 6.40 -14.20 21.29
N PRO A 69 5.75 -13.52 22.25
CA PRO A 69 5.52 -12.09 22.17
C PRO A 69 6.86 -11.35 22.22
N ALA A 70 7.01 -10.36 21.36
CA ALA A 70 8.16 -9.47 21.30
C ALA A 70 7.68 -8.00 21.21
N THR A 71 8.44 -7.13 21.86
CA THR A 71 8.24 -5.67 21.86
C THR A 71 8.98 -5.07 20.67
N PHE A 72 8.31 -4.21 19.92
CA PHE A 72 8.91 -3.46 18.82
C PHE A 72 8.64 -1.97 18.96
N ASP A 73 9.65 -1.16 18.69
CA ASP A 73 9.55 0.29 18.67
C ASP A 73 9.00 0.73 17.31
N CYS A 74 7.87 1.44 17.32
CA CYS A 74 7.18 1.89 16.13
C CYS A 74 7.01 3.40 16.13
N ALA A 75 7.16 4.00 14.95
CA ALA A 75 6.85 5.39 14.68
C ALA A 75 5.59 5.49 13.83
N VAL A 76 4.76 6.49 14.10
CA VAL A 76 3.59 6.81 13.29
C VAL A 76 4.05 7.47 11.99
N LYS A 77 3.48 7.06 10.86
CA LYS A 77 3.78 7.70 9.57
C LYS A 77 3.32 9.17 9.55
N PRO A 78 3.98 10.03 8.76
CA PRO A 78 3.56 11.42 8.66
C PRO A 78 2.10 11.50 8.18
N SER A 79 1.36 12.50 8.67
CA SER A 79 -0.08 12.72 8.39
C SER A 79 -1.06 11.78 9.09
N VAL A 80 -0.61 10.80 9.89
CA VAL A 80 -1.49 9.97 10.73
C VAL A 80 -1.40 10.47 12.17
N THR A 81 -2.54 10.69 12.82
CA THR A 81 -2.61 11.08 14.24
C THR A 81 -3.25 9.96 15.07
N CYS A 82 -2.59 9.56 16.15
CA CYS A 82 -3.11 8.62 17.12
C CYS A 82 -2.85 9.12 18.55
N VAL A 83 -3.60 8.58 19.50
CA VAL A 83 -3.53 8.94 20.92
C VAL A 83 -3.17 7.74 21.79
N ASP A 84 -2.58 8.01 22.96
CA ASP A 84 -2.40 7.02 24.02
C ASP A 84 -3.68 6.84 24.87
N ARG A 85 -3.56 6.18 26.03
CA ARG A 85 -4.70 5.97 26.95
C ARG A 85 -5.07 7.25 27.70
N GLU A 86 -4.13 8.18 27.82
CA GLU A 86 -4.21 9.47 28.48
C GLU A 86 -4.61 10.59 27.50
N LEU A 87 -5.08 10.24 26.29
CA LEU A 87 -5.50 11.16 25.22
C LEU A 87 -4.38 12.07 24.72
N ARG A 88 -3.12 11.67 24.87
CA ARG A 88 -1.97 12.43 24.38
C ARG A 88 -1.58 11.92 23.00
N ALA A 89 -1.30 12.85 22.10
CA ALA A 89 -0.74 12.52 20.80
C ALA A 89 0.67 11.95 20.97
N GLN A 90 0.94 10.82 20.32
CA GLN A 90 2.21 10.12 20.41
C GLN A 90 2.74 9.81 19.01
N GLU A 91 4.00 10.15 18.77
CA GLU A 91 4.67 9.88 17.49
C GLU A 91 5.42 8.54 17.50
N SER A 92 5.97 8.15 18.65
CA SER A 92 6.71 6.89 18.83
C SER A 92 6.17 6.11 20.02
N PHE A 93 5.89 4.83 19.82
CA PHE A 93 5.30 3.95 20.82
C PHE A 93 5.80 2.51 20.66
N VAL A 94 5.61 1.72 21.70
CA VAL A 94 6.00 0.30 21.71
C VAL A 94 4.76 -0.56 21.48
N ILE A 95 4.82 -1.47 20.51
CA ILE A 95 3.77 -2.46 20.27
C ILE A 95 4.26 -3.86 20.64
N ASN A 96 3.34 -4.66 21.19
CA ASN A 96 3.55 -6.07 21.46
C ASN A 96 2.90 -6.90 20.35
N MET A 97 3.72 -7.64 19.60
CA MET A 97 3.23 -8.60 18.62
C MET A 97 3.92 -9.96 18.76
N THR A 98 3.30 -11.01 18.23
CA THR A 98 3.91 -12.34 18.23
C THR A 98 5.00 -12.40 17.16
N CYS A 99 6.19 -12.84 17.54
CA CYS A 99 7.30 -13.05 16.61
C CYS A 99 6.95 -14.15 15.60
N ARG A 100 6.50 -13.75 14.40
CA ARG A 100 6.09 -14.64 13.31
C ARG A 100 6.19 -13.91 11.98
N PHE A 101 6.66 -14.61 10.95
CA PHE A 101 6.67 -14.05 9.60
C PHE A 101 5.29 -14.08 8.95
N CYS A 102 4.98 -13.10 8.09
CA CYS A 102 3.68 -12.98 7.45
C CYS A 102 3.25 -14.23 6.67
N TRP A 103 4.20 -14.92 6.01
CA TRP A 103 3.94 -16.16 5.26
C TRP A 103 3.71 -17.41 6.14
N GLN A 104 3.96 -17.32 7.46
CA GLN A 104 3.76 -18.39 8.45
C GLN A 104 2.45 -18.22 9.24
N LEU A 105 1.64 -17.21 8.91
CA LEU A 105 0.34 -16.99 9.53
C LEU A 105 -0.64 -18.13 9.14
N PRO A 106 -1.67 -18.38 9.98
CA PRO A 106 -2.76 -19.27 9.61
C PRO A 106 -3.66 -18.63 8.53
N GLU A 107 -4.44 -19.46 7.85
CA GLU A 107 -5.36 -19.05 6.76
C GLU A 107 -6.44 -18.05 7.19
N THR A 108 -6.69 -17.89 8.49
CA THR A 108 -7.64 -16.90 9.03
C THR A 108 -7.12 -15.46 8.94
N ASP A 109 -5.80 -15.30 8.93
CA ASP A 109 -5.13 -14.01 9.20
C ASP A 109 -4.67 -13.31 7.91
N TYR A 110 -4.89 -13.92 6.75
CA TYR A 110 -4.62 -13.35 5.45
C TYR A 110 -5.71 -13.69 4.44
N GLU A 111 -5.77 -12.93 3.36
CA GLU A 111 -6.68 -13.15 2.23
C GLU A 111 -5.88 -13.38 0.96
N CYS A 112 -6.24 -14.42 0.20
CA CYS A 112 -5.54 -14.78 -1.03
C CYS A 112 -6.41 -14.56 -2.26
N THR A 113 -5.76 -14.25 -3.38
CA THR A 113 -6.46 -14.17 -4.67
C THR A 113 -7.00 -15.54 -5.11
N SER A 114 -8.26 -15.56 -5.55
CA SER A 114 -8.88 -16.74 -6.15
C SER A 114 -8.65 -16.76 -7.65
N SER A 115 -8.33 -17.94 -8.21
CA SER A 115 -8.28 -18.13 -9.66
C SER A 115 -9.37 -19.09 -10.13
N THR A 116 -10.02 -18.73 -11.24
CA THR A 116 -10.97 -19.60 -11.97
C THR A 116 -10.30 -20.35 -13.13
N SER A 117 -9.01 -20.10 -13.39
CA SER A 117 -8.27 -20.72 -14.50
C SER A 117 -7.86 -22.16 -14.26
N CYS A 118 -8.17 -22.73 -13.09
CA CYS A 118 -7.81 -24.10 -12.74
C CYS A 118 -9.02 -24.90 -12.24
N MET A 119 -8.92 -26.23 -12.25
CA MET A 119 -10.04 -27.11 -11.93
C MET A 119 -9.75 -27.95 -10.68
N ALA A 120 -10.69 -27.96 -9.73
CA ALA A 120 -10.61 -28.78 -8.52
C ALA A 120 -10.70 -30.29 -8.82
N VAL A 121 -11.42 -30.67 -9.88
CA VAL A 121 -11.68 -32.06 -10.30
C VAL A 121 -10.60 -32.65 -11.22
N SER A 122 -9.41 -32.03 -11.27
CA SER A 122 -8.27 -32.53 -12.05
C SER A 122 -7.52 -33.65 -11.31
N CYS A 123 -6.98 -34.62 -12.05
CA CYS A 123 -6.11 -35.68 -11.52
C CYS A 123 -4.73 -35.61 -12.20
N PRO A 124 -3.65 -35.29 -11.45
CA PRO A 124 -3.59 -34.92 -10.03
C PRO A 124 -4.21 -33.54 -9.75
N ARG A 125 -4.62 -33.30 -8.50
CA ARG A 125 -5.28 -32.04 -8.09
C ARG A 125 -4.37 -30.85 -8.37
N GLN A 126 -4.82 -29.97 -9.26
CA GLN A 126 -4.08 -28.77 -9.64
C GLN A 126 -3.86 -27.82 -8.45
N ARG A 127 -2.73 -27.11 -8.51
CA ARG A 127 -2.35 -26.03 -7.61
C ARG A 127 -2.05 -24.78 -8.44
N TYR A 128 -2.27 -23.61 -7.85
CA TYR A 128 -1.97 -22.33 -8.47
C TYR A 128 -1.22 -21.42 -7.49
N ALA A 129 -0.42 -20.51 -8.05
CA ALA A 129 0.24 -19.47 -7.27
C ALA A 129 -0.78 -18.35 -6.99
N ALA A 130 -1.14 -18.18 -5.73
CA ALA A 130 -1.98 -17.09 -5.26
C ALA A 130 -1.12 -16.01 -4.60
N ASN A 131 -1.53 -14.75 -4.73
CA ASN A 131 -0.95 -13.66 -3.94
C ASN A 131 -1.81 -13.50 -2.70
N CYS A 132 -1.20 -13.68 -1.53
CA CYS A 132 -1.85 -13.58 -0.24
C CYS A 132 -1.41 -12.29 0.46
N THR A 133 -2.39 -11.57 0.99
CA THR A 133 -2.20 -10.29 1.70
C THR A 133 -2.69 -10.45 3.12
N VAL A 134 -1.83 -10.13 4.09
CA VAL A 134 -2.18 -10.17 5.52
C VAL A 134 -3.22 -9.10 5.87
N ARG A 135 -4.15 -9.43 6.77
CA ARG A 135 -5.17 -8.49 7.26
C ARG A 135 -4.54 -7.32 8.04
N ASP A 136 -5.17 -6.15 7.96
CA ASP A 136 -4.60 -4.89 8.47
C ASP A 136 -4.33 -4.86 9.98
N HIS A 137 -5.16 -5.57 10.75
CA HIS A 137 -5.05 -5.66 12.22
C HIS A 137 -4.00 -6.67 12.70
N ILE A 138 -3.40 -7.44 11.79
CA ILE A 138 -2.38 -8.44 12.12
C ILE A 138 -1.01 -7.85 11.84
N HIS A 139 -0.18 -7.78 12.88
CA HIS A 139 1.22 -7.40 12.78
C HIS A 139 2.11 -8.65 12.63
N CYS A 140 2.97 -8.65 11.62
CA CYS A 140 3.85 -9.76 11.27
C CYS A 140 5.17 -9.25 10.69
N LEU A 141 6.19 -10.11 10.69
CA LEU A 141 7.52 -9.79 10.19
C LEU A 141 7.63 -10.05 8.67
N GLY A 142 8.38 -9.19 7.98
CA GLY A 142 8.66 -9.32 6.55
C GLY A 142 7.58 -8.71 5.65
N ASN A 143 7.49 -9.19 4.41
CA ASN A 143 6.52 -8.66 3.44
C ASN A 143 5.10 -9.16 3.75
N ARG A 144 4.15 -8.22 3.86
CA ARG A 144 2.72 -8.48 4.08
C ARG A 144 2.02 -9.10 2.88
N THR A 145 2.60 -8.94 1.69
CA THR A 145 2.14 -9.60 0.46
C THR A 145 3.12 -10.71 0.09
N PHE A 146 2.63 -11.94 -0.02
CA PHE A 146 3.49 -13.08 -0.32
C PHE A 146 2.80 -14.09 -1.26
N PRO A 147 3.55 -14.74 -2.16
CA PRO A 147 3.02 -15.81 -2.99
C PRO A 147 2.84 -17.08 -2.16
N LYS A 148 1.71 -17.77 -2.32
CA LYS A 148 1.44 -19.10 -1.72
C LYS A 148 0.85 -20.03 -2.76
N MET A 149 1.32 -21.28 -2.77
CA MET A 149 0.73 -22.33 -3.60
C MET A 149 -0.52 -22.87 -2.93
N LEU A 150 -1.69 -22.61 -3.52
CA LEU A 150 -2.98 -23.08 -3.03
C LEU A 150 -3.55 -24.15 -3.94
N TYR A 151 -4.40 -25.01 -3.37
CA TYR A 151 -5.17 -25.95 -4.15
C TYR A 151 -6.32 -25.25 -4.88
N CYS A 152 -6.61 -25.72 -6.09
CA CYS A 152 -7.76 -25.24 -6.83
C CYS A 152 -9.06 -25.66 -6.14
N ASN A 153 -9.94 -24.67 -5.96
CA ASN A 153 -11.29 -24.85 -5.41
C ASN A 153 -12.39 -24.65 -6.48
N TRP A 154 -12.01 -24.22 -7.68
CA TRP A 154 -12.97 -23.95 -8.74
C TRP A 154 -13.48 -25.26 -9.37
N THR A 155 -14.77 -25.52 -9.22
CA THR A 155 -15.48 -26.62 -9.87
C THR A 155 -16.19 -26.07 -11.11
N GLY A 156 -15.48 -25.98 -12.24
CA GLY A 156 -16.07 -25.52 -13.49
C GLY A 156 -17.31 -26.36 -13.87
N GLY A 157 -18.42 -25.66 -14.18
CA GLY A 157 -19.75 -26.23 -14.42
C GLY A 157 -19.86 -27.04 -15.72
N TYR A 158 -19.39 -28.28 -15.70
CA TYR A 158 -19.74 -29.25 -16.74
C TYR A 158 -21.17 -29.78 -16.48
N LYS A 159 -22.13 -29.28 -17.27
CA LYS A 159 -23.43 -29.92 -17.49
C LYS A 159 -23.25 -31.04 -18.50
N TRP A 160 -23.37 -32.29 -18.06
CA TRP A 160 -23.52 -33.44 -18.94
C TRP A 160 -25.00 -33.57 -19.27
N SER A 161 -25.39 -33.32 -20.52
CA SER A 161 -26.74 -33.66 -21.00
C SER A 161 -26.66 -35.05 -21.60
N THR A 162 -27.15 -36.08 -20.90
CA THR A 162 -27.29 -37.42 -21.49
C THR A 162 -28.49 -37.38 -22.43
N ALA A 163 -28.25 -37.28 -23.73
CA ALA A 163 -29.32 -37.39 -24.73
C ALA A 163 -29.65 -38.87 -24.93
N LEU A 164 -30.82 -39.30 -24.48
CA LEU A 164 -31.39 -40.61 -24.80
C LEU A 164 -32.17 -40.46 -26.12
N ALA A 165 -31.74 -41.18 -27.17
CA ALA A 165 -32.53 -41.33 -28.38
C ALA A 165 -33.33 -42.65 -28.27
N LEU A 166 -34.66 -42.55 -28.27
CA LEU A 166 -35.61 -43.67 -28.35
C LEU A 166 -36.22 -43.74 -29.76
#